data_AF-A0A2J6N877-F1
#
_entry.id   AF-A0A2J6N877-F1
#
_cell.length_a   1.000
_cell.length_b   1.000
_cell.length_c   1.000
_cell.angle_alpha   90.00
_cell.angle_beta   90.00
_cell.angle_gamma   90.00
#
_symmetry.space_group_name_H-M   'P 1'
#
loop_
_entity.id
_entity.type
_entity.pdbx_description
1 polymer ?
#
loop_
_entity_poly.entity_id
_entity_poly.type
_entity_poly.pdbx_seq_one_letter_code
_entity_poly.pdbx_strand_id
1 'polypeptide(L)'
;MEKENDINREIINHLSFLSRIKLDEDEVEKMIEDLKMIKSYIDEVLSIEVEDEGEIYLTTGRLREDEVTNQMINPADFIKPEFIEDGYVKGPKVSK
;
A
#
# COMPACT_ATOMS: atom_id res chain seq x y z
N MET A 1 -0.74 -27.21 9.61
CA MET A 1 -0.02 -25.95 9.37
C MET A 1 -0.92 -24.81 9.86
N GLU A 2 -1.00 -24.58 11.17
CA GLU A 2 -1.88 -23.55 11.75
C GLU A 2 -1.11 -22.41 12.45
N LYS A 3 0.23 -22.49 12.51
CA LYS A 3 1.05 -21.54 13.27
C LYS A 3 1.53 -20.32 12.48
N GLU A 4 1.32 -20.26 11.16
CA GLU A 4 1.97 -19.27 10.30
C GLU A 4 1.18 -17.96 10.10
N ASN A 5 -0.09 -17.91 10.53
CA ASN A 5 -0.99 -16.77 10.24
C ASN A 5 -1.61 -16.09 11.49
N ASP A 6 -1.05 -16.32 12.68
CA ASP A 6 -1.56 -15.64 13.86
C ASP A 6 -1.06 -14.19 13.90
N ILE A 7 -1.98 -13.24 13.89
CA ILE A 7 -1.67 -11.80 13.92
C ILE A 7 -0.99 -11.49 15.25
N ASN A 8 0.30 -11.17 15.18
CA ASN A 8 1.15 -10.94 16.33
C ASN A 8 2.08 -9.73 16.09
N ARG A 9 2.79 -9.33 17.14
CA ARG A 9 3.68 -8.17 17.11
C ARG A 9 4.77 -8.22 16.02
N GLU A 10 5.31 -9.40 15.73
CA GLU A 10 6.31 -9.57 14.67
C GLU A 10 5.71 -9.25 13.29
N ILE A 11 4.52 -9.77 13.00
CA ILE A 11 3.79 -9.51 11.75
C ILE A 11 3.43 -8.02 11.63
N ILE A 12 2.93 -7.39 12.71
CA ILE A 12 2.59 -5.95 12.66
C ILE A 12 3.81 -5.09 12.39
N ASN A 13 4.93 -5.38 13.04
CA ASN A 13 6.19 -4.67 12.79
C ASN A 13 6.69 -4.88 11.36
N HIS A 14 6.51 -6.09 10.81
CA HIS A 14 6.86 -6.37 9.43
C HIS A 14 5.98 -5.59 8.43
N LEU A 15 4.67 -5.55 8.64
CA LEU A 15 3.73 -4.78 7.83
C LEU A 15 3.98 -3.27 7.93
N SER A 16 4.27 -2.77 9.13
CA SER A 16 4.70 -1.39 9.38
C SER A 16 5.94 -1.03 8.56
N PHE A 17 6.94 -1.91 8.53
CA PHE A 17 8.13 -1.72 7.70
C PHE A 17 7.79 -1.67 6.20
N LEU A 18 7.03 -2.64 5.70
CA LEU A 18 6.67 -2.72 4.26
C LEU A 18 5.85 -1.51 3.80
N SER A 19 4.93 -1.04 4.64
CA SER A 19 4.05 0.10 4.36
C SER A 19 4.70 1.47 4.60
N ARG A 20 5.91 1.50 5.19
CA ARG A 20 6.61 2.73 5.61
C ARG A 20 5.82 3.56 6.64
N ILE A 21 4.99 2.90 7.44
CA ILE A 21 4.23 3.52 8.53
C ILE A 21 4.98 3.24 9.83
N LYS A 22 5.37 4.26 10.57
CA LYS A 22 5.98 4.08 11.90
C LYS A 22 4.87 4.00 12.94
N LEU A 23 4.84 2.90 13.69
CA LEU A 23 3.91 2.69 14.80
C LEU A 23 4.64 2.78 16.14
N ASP A 24 3.99 3.33 17.16
CA ASP A 24 4.41 3.20 18.55
C ASP A 24 3.87 1.91 19.20
N GLU A 25 4.26 1.64 20.46
CA GLU A 25 3.91 0.40 21.14
C GLU A 25 2.40 0.24 21.37
N ASP A 26 1.69 1.33 21.67
CA ASP A 26 0.24 1.32 21.91
C ASP A 26 -0.50 1.11 20.59
N GLU A 27 -0.03 1.76 19.52
CA GLU A 27 -0.54 1.57 18.16
C GLU A 27 -0.34 0.15 17.65
N VAL A 28 0.79 -0.49 17.97
CA VAL A 28 1.05 -1.88 17.61
C VAL A 28 0.05 -2.83 18.27
N GLU A 29 -0.21 -2.68 19.57
CA GLU A 29 -1.17 -3.55 20.27
C GLU A 29 -2.59 -3.36 19.74
N LYS A 30 -2.99 -2.10 19.51
CA LYS A 30 -4.29 -1.82 18.89
C LYS A 30 -4.42 -2.43 17.50
N MET A 31 -3.37 -2.34 16.69
CA MET A 31 -3.35 -2.91 15.33
C MET A 31 -3.47 -4.44 15.34
N ILE A 32 -2.91 -5.12 16.35
CA ILE A 32 -3.09 -6.56 16.52
C ILE A 32 -4.56 -6.91 16.72
N GLU A 33 -5.25 -6.19 17.61
CA GLU A 33 -6.68 -6.41 17.89
C GLU A 33 -7.54 -6.13 16.64
N ASP A 34 -7.32 -4.98 15.99
CA ASP A 34 -8.07 -4.56 14.81
C ASP A 34 -7.90 -5.56 13.65
N LEU A 35 -6.66 -6.00 13.37
CA LEU A 35 -6.39 -6.95 12.29
C LEU A 35 -6.87 -8.36 12.60
N LYS A 36 -6.91 -8.79 13.88
CA LYS A 36 -7.56 -10.06 14.25
C LYS A 36 -9.04 -10.04 13.92
N MET A 37 -9.72 -8.93 14.25
CA MET A 37 -11.14 -8.76 13.94
C MET A 37 -11.37 -8.75 12.42
N ILE A 38 -10.58 -7.98 11.66
CA ILE A 38 -10.69 -7.92 10.20
C ILE A 38 -10.43 -9.30 9.57
N LYS A 39 -9.39 -10.01 10.03
CA LYS A 39 -9.08 -11.35 9.53
C LYS A 39 -10.23 -12.32 9.80
N SER A 40 -10.80 -12.31 11.00
CA SER A 40 -11.95 -13.15 11.33
C SER A 40 -13.12 -12.90 10.39
N TYR A 41 -13.42 -11.63 10.09
CA TYR A 41 -14.47 -11.28 9.14
C TYR A 41 -14.16 -11.78 7.71
N ILE A 42 -12.90 -11.66 7.26
CA ILE A 42 -12.49 -12.18 5.94
C ILE A 42 -12.61 -13.71 5.91
N ASP A 43 -12.22 -14.41 6.98
CA ASP A 43 -12.35 -15.86 7.07
C ASP A 43 -13.83 -16.30 6.97
N GLU A 44 -14.77 -15.54 7.54
CA GLU A 44 -16.21 -15.77 7.36
C GLU A 44 -16.65 -15.60 5.90
N VAL A 45 -16.19 -14.54 5.21
CA VAL A 45 -16.50 -14.31 3.79
C VAL A 45 -15.95 -15.44 2.91
N LEU A 46 -14.72 -15.91 3.19
CA LEU A 46 -14.09 -17.01 2.45
C LEU A 46 -14.71 -18.38 2.72
N SER A 47 -15.50 -18.53 3.78
CA SER A 47 -16.22 -19.77 4.08
C SER A 47 -17.44 -20.00 3.19
N ILE A 48 -17.87 -18.97 2.45
CA ILE A 48 -19.01 -19.04 1.54
C ILE A 48 -18.57 -19.76 0.26
N GLU A 49 -19.21 -20.89 -0.04
CA GLU A 49 -19.03 -21.57 -1.32
C GLU A 49 -19.58 -20.70 -2.45
N VAL A 50 -18.69 -20.32 -3.37
CA VAL A 50 -19.03 -19.61 -4.60
C VAL A 50 -18.75 -20.53 -5.78
N GLU A 51 -19.65 -20.53 -6.77
CA GLU A 51 -19.35 -21.13 -8.07
C GLU A 51 -18.18 -20.36 -8.69
N ASP A 52 -17.21 -21.07 -9.26
CA ASP A 52 -16.03 -20.48 -9.90
C ASP A 52 -16.46 -19.78 -11.20
N GLU A 53 -16.95 -18.54 -11.07
CA GLU A 53 -17.33 -17.69 -12.20
C GLU A 53 -16.10 -17.13 -12.96
N GLY A 54 -14.89 -17.57 -12.60
CA GLY A 54 -13.63 -17.14 -13.20
C GLY A 54 -13.16 -15.76 -12.70
N GLU A 55 -11.87 -15.50 -12.88
CA GLU A 55 -11.28 -14.22 -12.50
C GLU A 55 -11.81 -13.08 -13.38
N ILE A 56 -12.36 -12.04 -12.75
CA ILE A 56 -12.83 -10.84 -13.46
C ILE A 56 -11.61 -9.98 -13.83
N TYR A 57 -11.10 -10.18 -15.04
CA TYR A 57 -10.12 -9.28 -15.64
C TYR A 57 -10.82 -8.14 -16.39
N LEU A 58 -10.22 -6.95 -16.37
CA LEU A 58 -10.49 -5.95 -17.41
C LEU A 58 -9.93 -6.51 -18.73
N THR A 59 -10.82 -7.09 -19.54
CA THR A 59 -10.47 -7.95 -20.68
C THR A 59 -9.90 -7.22 -21.89
N THR A 60 -9.92 -5.89 -21.91
CA THR A 60 -9.42 -5.09 -23.03
C THR A 60 -8.38 -4.09 -22.56
N GLY A 61 -7.14 -4.28 -23.01
CA GLY A 61 -6.07 -3.30 -22.85
C GLY A 61 -6.44 -2.03 -23.62
N ARG A 62 -6.39 -0.88 -22.96
CA ARG A 62 -6.55 0.42 -23.61
C ARG A 62 -5.20 0.86 -24.15
N LEU A 63 -5.09 1.03 -25.46
CA LEU A 63 -3.93 1.65 -26.08
C LEU A 63 -4.04 3.18 -25.95
N ARG A 64 -2.89 3.84 -25.79
CA ARG A 64 -2.76 5.29 -25.89
C ARG A 64 -2.18 5.60 -27.26
N GLU A 65 -2.76 6.58 -27.96
CA GLU A 65 -2.19 7.10 -29.21
C GLU A 65 -0.76 7.63 -28.99
N ASP A 66 0.11 7.48 -29.98
CA ASP A 66 1.49 7.98 -29.93
C ASP A 66 1.56 9.47 -30.28
N GLU A 67 0.80 10.27 -29.54
CA GLU A 67 0.76 11.72 -29.70
C GLU A 67 1.51 12.41 -28.55
N VAL A 68 2.23 13.49 -28.89
CA VAL A 68 2.91 14.35 -27.92
C VAL A 68 1.88 15.29 -27.30
N THR A 69 1.72 15.22 -25.98
CA THR A 69 0.95 16.20 -25.21
C THR A 69 1.92 17.21 -24.59
N ASN A 70 1.82 18.49 -24.97
CA ASN A 70 2.67 19.57 -24.44
C ASN A 70 2.29 20.02 -23.01
N GLN A 71 1.66 19.15 -22.22
CA GLN A 71 1.35 19.43 -20.83
C GLN A 71 2.59 19.18 -19.97
N MET A 72 3.53 20.14 -19.99
CA MET A 72 4.51 20.24 -18.92
C MET A 72 3.77 20.69 -17.67
N ILE A 73 3.39 19.71 -16.85
CA ILE A 73 3.05 19.96 -15.46
C ILE A 73 4.32 20.54 -14.82
N ASN A 74 4.24 21.75 -14.28
CA ASN A 74 5.33 22.31 -13.51
C ASN A 74 5.43 21.52 -12.18
N PRO A 75 6.54 20.83 -11.87
CA PRO A 75 6.67 20.09 -10.61
C PRO A 75 6.44 20.97 -9.36
N ALA A 76 6.67 22.28 -9.47
CA ALA A 76 6.36 23.25 -8.42
C ALA A 76 4.86 23.39 -8.11
N ASP A 77 3.97 22.93 -9.00
CA ASP A 77 2.51 22.91 -8.77
C ASP A 77 2.12 21.81 -7.76
N PHE A 78 2.96 20.80 -7.58
CA PHE A 78 2.70 19.64 -6.71
C PHE A 78 3.64 19.54 -5.51
N ILE A 79 4.79 20.20 -5.57
CA ILE A 79 5.82 20.14 -4.53
C ILE A 79 5.97 21.52 -3.92
N LYS A 80 5.89 21.59 -2.59
CA LYS A 80 6.11 22.86 -1.89
C LYS A 80 7.50 23.41 -2.23
N PRO A 81 7.64 24.73 -2.43
CA PRO A 81 8.93 25.34 -2.81
C PRO A 81 10.10 25.04 -1.87
N GLU A 82 9.83 24.80 -0.58
CA GLU A 82 10.83 24.44 0.44
C GLU A 82 11.56 23.11 0.18
N PHE A 83 10.98 22.23 -0.65
CA PHE A 83 11.59 20.96 -1.05
C PHE A 83 12.21 21.02 -2.45
N ILE A 84 12.35 22.20 -3.07
CA ILE A 84 12.98 22.36 -4.39
C ILE A 84 14.31 23.10 -4.24
N GLU A 85 15.40 22.52 -4.75
CA GLU A 85 16.74 23.11 -4.78
C GLU A 85 17.35 22.86 -6.16
N ASP A 86 17.76 23.92 -6.86
CA ASP A 86 18.33 23.88 -8.22
C ASP A 86 17.51 23.09 -9.27
N GLY A 87 16.18 23.08 -9.13
CA GLY A 87 15.27 22.34 -10.04
C GLY A 87 15.09 20.87 -9.68
N TYR A 88 15.65 20.41 -8.55
CA TYR A 88 15.53 19.05 -8.03
C TYR A 88 14.69 19.01 -6.76
N VAL A 89 14.05 17.85 -6.51
CA VAL A 89 13.40 17.59 -5.23
C VAL A 89 14.46 17.25 -4.19
N LYS A 90 14.58 18.09 -3.17
CA LYS A 90 15.45 17.92 -2.02
C LYS A 90 14.85 16.91 -1.05
N GLY A 91 15.63 15.90 -0.68
CA GLY A 91 15.28 14.91 0.33
C GLY A 91 16.50 14.35 1.05
N PRO A 92 16.31 13.52 2.09
CA PRO A 92 17.40 12.83 2.74
C PRO A 92 18.22 12.00 1.75
N LYS A 93 19.54 11.96 1.93
CA LYS A 93 20.41 11.14 1.09
C LYS A 93 20.09 9.66 1.28
N VAL A 94 19.84 8.95 0.19
CA VAL A 94 19.68 7.49 0.23
C VAL A 94 21.03 6.86 0.55
N SER A 95 21.14 6.22 1.70
CA SER A 95 22.30 5.37 2.05
C SER A 95 22.18 4.03 1.35
N LYS A 96 23.31 3.54 0.82
CA LYS A 96 23.45 2.15 0.35
C LYS A 96 23.55 1.19 1.52
#